data_AF-A0A2V9QVF4-F1
#
_entry.id   AF-A0A2V9QVF4-F1
#
_cell.length_a   1.000
_cell.length_b   1.000
_cell.length_c   1.000
_cell.angle_alpha   90.00
_cell.angle_beta   90.00
_cell.angle_gamma   90.00
#
_symmetry.space_group_name_H-M   'P 1'
#
loop_
_entity.id
_entity.type
_entity.pdbx_description
1 polymer ?
#
loop_
_entity_poly.entity_id
_entity_poly.type
_entity_poly.pdbx_seq_one_letter_code
_entity_poly.pdbx_strand_id
1 'polypeptide(L)'
;KEVKSKVFREALDALKVEKTALLVEVANHGNRNLDLSSRNLDGIELVASNEVHPFHLLRYDRAIFSQPAIEKLQLSLKSSASRRAHDAAESEGKQPKKATRSPRTRGKKAAEVA
;
A
#
# COMPACT_ATOMS: atom_id res chain seq x y z
N LYS A 1 2.28 -28.83 -1.12
CA LYS A 1 2.77 -28.22 -2.38
C LYS A 1 4.14 -27.64 -2.09
N GLU A 2 5.19 -28.07 -2.79
CA GLU A 2 6.57 -27.61 -2.55
C GLU A 2 6.76 -26.14 -2.92
N VAL A 3 7.67 -25.47 -2.22
CA VAL A 3 8.08 -24.08 -2.51
C VAL A 3 9.20 -24.13 -3.54
N LYS A 4 8.91 -23.79 -4.80
CA LYS A 4 9.90 -23.77 -5.88
C LYS A 4 9.77 -22.45 -6.65
N SER A 5 10.77 -21.59 -6.52
CA SER A 5 10.84 -20.30 -7.23
C SER A 5 10.88 -20.47 -8.75
N LYS A 6 11.41 -21.59 -9.26
CA LYS A 6 11.40 -21.94 -10.69
C LYS A 6 9.97 -22.12 -11.22
N VAL A 7 9.15 -22.91 -10.54
CA VAL A 7 7.73 -23.12 -10.91
C VAL A 7 6.97 -21.79 -10.82
N PHE A 8 7.31 -20.95 -9.85
CA PHE A 8 6.70 -19.62 -9.75
C PHE A 8 7.09 -18.72 -10.92
N ARG A 9 8.36 -18.74 -11.34
CA ARG A 9 8.83 -18.02 -12.54
C ARG A 9 8.15 -18.53 -13.81
N GLU A 10 8.04 -19.85 -13.99
CA GLU A 10 7.31 -20.44 -15.12
C GLU A 10 5.84 -19.96 -15.19
N ALA A 11 5.17 -19.83 -14.04
CA ALA A 11 3.82 -19.28 -13.98
C ALA A 11 3.77 -17.79 -14.35
N LEU A 12 4.78 -17.00 -13.97
CA LEU A 12 4.90 -15.58 -14.35
C LEU A 12 5.24 -15.42 -15.85
N ASP A 13 6.06 -16.31 -16.40
CA ASP A 13 6.39 -16.36 -17.82
C ASP A 13 5.14 -16.68 -18.65
N ALA A 14 4.29 -17.60 -18.17
CA ALA A 14 2.99 -17.89 -18.78
C ALA A 14 2.03 -16.68 -18.75
N LEU A 15 2.15 -15.83 -17.72
CA LEU A 15 1.44 -14.55 -17.60
C LEU A 15 2.13 -13.40 -18.37
N LYS A 16 3.20 -13.69 -19.11
CA LYS A 16 3.97 -12.73 -19.93
C LYS A 16 4.56 -11.57 -19.12
N VAL A 17 5.08 -11.88 -17.93
CA VAL A 17 5.84 -10.93 -17.13
C VAL A 17 7.30 -10.94 -17.59
N GLU A 18 7.69 -9.94 -18.39
CA GLU A 18 9.03 -9.90 -18.99
C GLU A 18 10.08 -9.21 -18.10
N LYS A 19 9.66 -8.25 -17.27
CA LYS A 19 10.58 -7.39 -16.48
C LYS A 19 10.30 -7.47 -14.99
N THR A 20 9.37 -6.66 -14.51
CA THR A 20 9.10 -6.49 -13.09
C THR A 20 7.59 -6.56 -12.86
N ALA A 21 7.19 -7.15 -11.74
CA ALA A 21 5.78 -7.33 -11.42
C ALA A 21 5.47 -7.04 -9.96
N LEU A 22 4.39 -6.31 -9.75
CA LEU A 22 3.69 -6.18 -8.49
C LEU A 22 2.63 -7.27 -8.40
N LEU A 23 2.70 -8.09 -7.36
CA LEU A 23 1.67 -9.05 -7.00
C LEU A 23 0.88 -8.49 -5.82
N VAL A 24 -0.44 -8.45 -5.97
CA VAL A 24 -1.33 -7.98 -4.92
C VAL A 24 -2.22 -9.12 -4.47
N GLU A 25 -2.16 -9.40 -3.17
CA GLU A 25 -3.00 -10.39 -2.53
C GLU A 25 -3.67 -9.84 -1.26
N VAL A 26 -4.71 -10.50 -0.79
CA VAL A 26 -5.37 -10.27 0.48
C VAL A 26 -4.39 -10.56 1.63
N ALA A 27 -4.35 -9.66 2.60
CA ALA A 27 -3.61 -9.88 3.84
C ALA A 27 -4.00 -11.22 4.49
N ASN A 28 -3.01 -12.01 4.91
CA ASN A 28 -3.20 -13.29 5.59
C ASN A 28 -3.97 -14.36 4.78
N HIS A 29 -3.91 -14.34 3.45
CA HIS A 29 -4.52 -15.39 2.59
C HIS A 29 -3.91 -16.81 2.83
N GLY A 30 -2.89 -16.94 3.69
CA GLY A 30 -2.35 -18.23 4.10
C GLY A 30 -1.47 -18.93 3.06
N ASN A 31 -1.25 -18.32 1.89
CA ASN A 31 -0.38 -18.87 0.86
C ASN A 31 1.09 -18.55 1.14
N ARG A 32 1.66 -19.21 2.16
CA ARG A 32 3.07 -19.07 2.56
C ARG A 32 4.04 -19.34 1.41
N ASN A 33 3.67 -20.21 0.48
CA ASN A 33 4.53 -20.55 -0.66
C ASN A 33 4.68 -19.38 -1.63
N LEU A 34 3.65 -18.55 -1.81
CA LEU A 34 3.68 -17.34 -2.64
C LEU A 34 4.65 -16.32 -2.03
N ASP A 35 4.57 -16.10 -0.72
CA ASP A 35 5.46 -15.19 0.02
C ASP A 35 6.93 -15.63 -0.07
N LEU A 36 7.19 -16.92 0.19
CA LEU A 36 8.54 -17.47 0.10
C LEU A 36 9.10 -17.49 -1.32
N SER A 37 8.26 -17.63 -2.34
CA SER A 37 8.71 -17.66 -3.74
C SER A 37 8.92 -16.27 -4.30
N SER A 38 8.03 -15.32 -3.99
CA SER A 38 8.10 -13.94 -4.48
C SER A 38 9.36 -13.22 -4.00
N ARG A 39 9.69 -13.32 -2.71
CA ARG A 39 10.90 -12.70 -2.14
C ARG A 39 12.22 -13.25 -2.70
N ASN A 40 12.19 -14.43 -3.34
CA ASN A 40 13.37 -15.08 -3.91
C ASN A 40 13.60 -14.70 -5.37
N LEU A 41 12.69 -13.96 -6.01
CA LEU A 41 12.81 -13.55 -7.40
C LEU A 41 13.04 -12.03 -7.49
N ASP A 42 14.13 -11.62 -8.13
CA ASP A 42 14.40 -10.21 -8.37
C ASP A 42 13.32 -9.58 -9.26
N GLY A 43 12.98 -8.32 -8.97
CA GLY A 43 11.99 -7.55 -9.72
C GLY A 43 10.53 -7.90 -9.42
N ILE A 44 10.28 -8.78 -8.44
CA ILE A 44 8.94 -9.17 -8.03
C ILE A 44 8.70 -8.75 -6.58
N GLU A 45 7.56 -8.10 -6.34
CA GLU A 45 7.14 -7.68 -5.02
C GLU A 45 5.73 -8.18 -4.74
N LEU A 46 5.52 -8.78 -3.57
CA LEU A 46 4.21 -9.19 -3.07
C LEU A 46 3.75 -8.19 -2.02
N VAL A 47 2.56 -7.63 -2.21
CA VAL A 47 1.98 -6.59 -1.35
C VAL A 47 0.55 -6.94 -0.98
N ALA A 48 0.14 -6.59 0.23
CA ALA A 48 -1.23 -6.76 0.65
C ALA A 48 -2.16 -5.71 0.00
N SER A 49 -3.41 -6.06 -0.28
CA SER A 49 -4.39 -5.16 -0.92
C SER A 49 -4.58 -3.79 -0.23
N ASN A 50 -4.36 -3.72 1.09
CA ASN A 50 -4.44 -2.50 1.90
C ASN A 50 -3.14 -1.68 1.92
N GLU A 51 -2.04 -2.23 1.42
CA GLU A 51 -0.70 -1.63 1.40
C GLU A 51 -0.27 -1.22 -0.01
N VAL A 52 -1.18 -1.30 -0.98
CA VAL A 52 -0.91 -0.86 -2.36
C VAL A 52 -0.82 0.65 -2.42
N HIS A 53 0.35 1.15 -2.80
CA HIS A 53 0.58 2.58 -3.05
C HIS A 53 0.71 2.88 -4.55
N PRO A 54 0.34 4.11 -5.00
CA PRO A 54 0.52 4.53 -6.38
C PRO A 54 1.96 4.37 -6.88
N PHE A 55 2.96 4.57 -6.01
CA PHE A 55 4.36 4.38 -6.35
C PHE A 55 4.67 2.96 -6.83
N HIS A 56 4.00 1.94 -6.30
CA HIS A 56 4.22 0.56 -6.72
C HIS A 56 3.74 0.38 -8.16
N LEU A 57 2.59 0.94 -8.52
CA LEU A 57 2.06 0.88 -9.88
C LEU A 57 2.92 1.60 -10.92
N LEU A 58 3.68 2.61 -10.50
CA LEU A 58 4.59 3.34 -11.37
C LEU A 58 5.99 2.71 -11.46
N ARG A 59 6.39 1.95 -10.43
CA ARG A 59 7.69 1.28 -10.34
C ARG A 59 7.73 -0.03 -11.12
N TYR A 60 6.61 -0.76 -11.16
CA TYR A 60 6.51 -2.09 -11.77
C TYR A 60 5.85 -2.04 -13.14
N ASP A 61 6.30 -2.88 -14.06
CA ASP A 61 5.78 -2.93 -15.44
C ASP A 61 4.41 -3.62 -15.51
N ARG A 62 4.20 -4.62 -14.65
CA ARG A 62 2.94 -5.36 -14.54
C ARG A 62 2.41 -5.31 -13.11
N ALA A 63 1.10 -5.14 -12.97
CA ALA A 63 0.40 -5.31 -11.70
C ALA A 63 -0.61 -6.45 -11.83
N ILE A 64 -0.43 -7.49 -11.02
CA ILE A 64 -1.24 -8.70 -11.01
C ILE A 64 -2.00 -8.74 -9.69
N PHE A 65 -3.31 -8.73 -9.77
CA PHE A 65 -4.19 -8.81 -8.61
C PHE A 65 -4.82 -10.19 -8.56
N SER A 66 -4.86 -10.79 -7.37
CA SER A 66 -5.80 -11.88 -7.16
C SER A 66 -7.23 -11.36 -7.27
N GLN A 67 -8.15 -12.23 -7.65
CA GLN A 67 -9.57 -11.91 -7.66
C GLN A 67 -10.08 -11.37 -6.31
N PRO A 68 -9.82 -12.03 -5.16
CA PRO A 68 -10.31 -11.52 -3.88
C PRO A 68 -9.62 -10.21 -3.47
N ALA A 69 -8.38 -9.96 -3.90
CA ALA A 69 -7.69 -8.71 -3.61
C ALA A 69 -8.31 -7.53 -4.35
N ILE A 70 -8.60 -7.67 -5.66
CA ILE A 70 -9.19 -6.57 -6.44
C ILE A 70 -10.61 -6.23 -5.96
N GLU A 71 -11.40 -7.23 -5.57
CA GLU A 71 -12.75 -7.02 -5.02
C GLU A 71 -12.70 -6.21 -3.71
N LYS A 72 -11.80 -6.57 -2.78
CA LYS A 72 -11.60 -5.81 -1.54
C LYS A 72 -11.12 -4.39 -1.78
N LEU A 73 -10.18 -4.22 -2.73
CA LEU A 73 -9.62 -2.91 -3.08
C LEU A 73 -10.73 -2.01 -3.67
N GLN A 74 -11.59 -2.54 -4.54
CA GLN A 74 -12.73 -1.82 -5.09
C GLN A 74 -13.71 -1.34 -4.01
N LEU A 75 -14.06 -2.20 -3.04
CA LEU A 75 -14.95 -1.83 -1.93
C LEU A 75 -14.34 -0.72 -1.05
N SER A 76 -13.05 -0.84 -0.73
CA SER A 76 -12.33 0.17 0.04
C SER A 76 -12.29 1.52 -0.70
N LEU A 77 -12.00 1.51 -2.01
CA LEU A 77 -11.96 2.74 -2.81
C LEU A 77 -13.33 3.41 -2.92
N LYS A 78 -14.40 2.66 -3.16
CA LYS A 78 -15.78 3.20 -3.21
C LYS A 78 -16.16 3.90 -1.91
N SER A 79 -15.84 3.31 -0.76
CA SER A 79 -16.12 3.93 0.54
C SER A 79 -15.29 5.20 0.79
N SER A 80 -14.00 5.19 0.42
CA SER A 80 -13.12 6.35 0.61
C SER A 80 -13.40 7.52 -0.35
N ALA A 81 -13.90 7.25 -1.56
CA ALA A 81 -14.28 8.28 -2.52
C ALA A 81 -15.50 9.07 -2.01
N SER A 82 -16.47 8.38 -1.42
CA SER A 82 -17.65 9.00 -0.80
C SER A 82 -17.27 9.95 0.33
N ARG A 83 -16.35 9.54 1.22
CA ARG A 83 -15.83 10.42 2.29
C ARG A 83 -15.11 11.64 1.74
N ARG A 84 -14.23 11.46 0.74
CA ARG A 84 -13.51 12.59 0.14
C ARG A 84 -14.43 13.60 -0.52
N ALA A 85 -15.52 13.15 -1.14
CA ALA A 85 -16.54 14.05 -1.70
C ALA A 85 -17.30 14.82 -0.61
N HIS A 86 -17.65 14.15 0.49
CA HIS A 86 -18.28 14.81 1.65
C HIS A 86 -17.33 15.82 2.31
N ASP A 87 -16.08 15.44 2.56
CA ASP A 87 -15.06 16.30 3.16
C ASP A 87 -14.76 17.53 2.27
N ALA A 88 -14.75 17.35 0.95
CA ALA A 88 -14.62 18.45 -0.01
C ALA A 88 -15.81 19.40 0.08
N ALA A 89 -17.05 18.89 0.09
CA ALA A 89 -18.26 19.70 0.22
C ALA A 89 -18.36 20.42 1.58
N GLU A 90 -17.93 19.79 2.68
CA GLU A 90 -17.87 20.45 4.00
C GLU A 90 -16.77 21.52 4.07
N SER A 91 -15.66 21.32 3.34
CA SER A 91 -14.56 22.30 3.29
C SER A 91 -14.91 23.55 2.48
N GLU A 92 -15.76 23.44 1.46
CA GLU A 92 -16.27 24.58 0.69
C GLU A 92 -17.28 25.43 1.49
N GLY A 93 -17.97 24.84 2.48
CA GLY A 93 -18.96 25.52 3.33
C GLY A 93 -18.40 26.19 4.59
N LYS A 94 -17.11 26.02 4.93
CA LYS A 94 -16.52 26.53 6.18
C LYS A 94 -15.44 27.57 5.92
N GLN A 95 -15.74 28.83 6.24
CA GLN A 95 -14.71 29.87 6.32
C GLN A 95 -13.55 29.43 7.25
N PRO A 96 -12.29 29.73 6.90
CA PRO A 96 -11.14 29.25 7.65
C PRO A 96 -11.14 29.89 9.03
N LYS A 97 -11.54 29.14 10.07
CA LYS A 97 -11.28 29.53 11.45
C LYS A 97 -9.78 29.48 11.65
N LYS A 98 -9.13 30.65 11.62
CA LYS A 98 -7.74 30.86 12.06
C LYS A 98 -7.56 30.15 13.40
N ALA A 99 -6.91 29.00 13.38
CA ALA A 99 -6.42 28.37 14.60
C ALA A 99 -5.24 29.21 15.09
N THR A 100 -5.51 30.10 16.05
CA THR A 100 -4.48 30.79 16.82
C THR A 100 -3.69 29.73 17.58
N ARG A 101 -2.62 29.21 16.96
CA ARG A 101 -1.69 28.29 17.62
C ARG A 101 -0.88 29.13 18.61
N SER A 102 -1.28 29.10 19.87
CA SER A 102 -0.48 29.64 20.98
C SER A 102 0.92 29.02 20.93
N PRO A 103 2.01 29.81 20.99
CA PRO A 103 3.36 29.27 20.88
C PRO A 103 3.67 28.41 22.11
N ARG A 104 4.07 27.15 21.88
CA ARG A 104 4.57 26.26 22.93
C ARG A 104 5.87 26.85 23.48
N THR A 105 5.83 27.36 24.70
CA THR A 105 7.02 27.79 25.44
C THR A 105 7.92 26.59 25.67
N ARG A 106 9.05 26.57 24.97
CA ARG A 106 10.11 25.57 25.13
C ARG A 106 10.87 25.92 26.41
N GLY A 107 10.52 25.24 27.52
CA GLY A 107 11.19 25.42 28.81
C GLY A 107 12.70 25.24 28.65
N LYS A 108 13.46 26.29 28.97
CA LYS A 108 14.92 26.23 29.06
C LYS A 108 15.27 25.38 30.28
N LYS A 109 15.91 24.24 30.03
CA LYS A 109 16.63 23.48 31.05
C LYS A 109 17.89 24.28 31.39
N ALA A 110 17.86 25.02 32.49
CA ALA A 110 19.08 25.62 33.06
C ALA A 110 19.74 24.57 33.95
N ALA A 111 21.03 24.38 33.71
CA ALA A 111 21.92 23.59 34.55
C ALA A 111 22.08 24.27 35.92
N GLU A 112 21.99 23.48 36.99
CA GLU A 112 22.43 23.88 38.32
C GLU A 112 23.68 23.08 38.65
N VAL A 113 24.80 23.80 38.77
CA VAL A 113 26.04 23.38 39.42
C VAL A 113 26.12 24.26 40.67
N ALA A 114 25.96 23.64 41.84
CA ALA A 114 26.46 24.10 43.14
C ALA A 114 26.51 22.89 44.06
#